data_AF-A0A0B3BR82-F1
#
_entry.id   AF-A0A0B3BR82-F1
#
_cell.length_a   1.000
_cell.length_b   1.000
_cell.length_c   1.000
_cell.angle_alpha   90.00
_cell.angle_beta   90.00
_cell.angle_gamma   90.00
#
_symmetry.space_group_name_H-M   'P 1'
#
loop_
_entity.id
_entity.type
_entity.pdbx_description
1 polymer ?
#
loop_
_entity_poly.entity_id
_entity_poly.type
_entity_poly.pdbx_seq_one_letter_code
_entity_poly.pdbx_strand_id
1 'polypeptide(L)'
;MSKRREYNVSLWGNYIKIIFSPHALKRLENRTSLMPENILQSIQATESKIKKLRKHLKTRFVVFDHVLKTAYMAVFDNPNTIAVITIYKNASPWIEGGPDIIMRTKKELRRYVSV
;
A
#
# COMPACT_ATOMS: atom_id res chain seq x y z
N MET A 1 21.48 0.69 9.85
CA MET A 1 20.76 0.91 8.56
C MET A 1 19.75 -0.22 8.39
N SER A 2 18.44 0.05 8.33
CA SER A 2 17.46 -1.02 8.08
C SER A 2 17.69 -1.56 6.67
N LYS A 3 17.98 -2.86 6.54
CA LYS A 3 18.00 -3.54 5.24
C LYS A 3 16.62 -3.41 4.58
N ARG A 4 16.62 -3.36 3.25
CA ARG A 4 15.40 -3.43 2.41
C ARG A 4 14.63 -4.70 2.79
N ARG A 5 13.32 -4.60 3.04
CA ARG A 5 12.46 -5.76 3.32
C ARG A 5 11.59 -6.05 2.11
N GLU A 6 11.52 -7.33 1.75
CA GLU A 6 10.76 -7.84 0.61
C GLU A 6 9.76 -8.88 1.09
N TYR A 7 8.58 -8.85 0.50
CA TYR A 7 7.48 -9.75 0.81
C TYR A 7 6.87 -10.26 -0.49
N ASN A 8 6.53 -11.54 -0.54
CA ASN A 8 5.79 -12.09 -1.68
C ASN A 8 4.32 -12.19 -1.30
N VAL A 9 3.46 -11.63 -2.13
CA VAL A 9 2.01 -11.57 -1.91
C VAL A 9 1.31 -12.10 -3.15
N SER A 10 0.34 -13.01 -2.95
CA SER A 10 -0.52 -13.46 -4.05
C SER A 10 -1.54 -12.35 -4.38
N LEU A 11 -1.46 -11.81 -5.59
CA LEU A 11 -2.40 -10.85 -6.16
C LEU A 11 -2.70 -11.26 -7.61
N TRP A 12 -3.97 -11.26 -7.99
CA TRP A 12 -4.47 -11.62 -9.32
C TRP A 12 -4.00 -13.00 -9.80
N GLY A 13 -3.91 -13.96 -8.88
CA GLY A 13 -3.41 -15.31 -9.16
C GLY A 13 -1.92 -15.39 -9.48
N ASN A 14 -1.15 -14.33 -9.20
CA ASN A 14 0.31 -14.29 -9.40
C ASN A 14 1.02 -13.90 -8.10
N TYR A 15 2.27 -14.32 -7.94
CA TYR A 15 3.13 -13.83 -6.87
C TYR A 15 3.72 -12.48 -7.24
N ILE A 16 3.33 -11.46 -6.49
CA ILE A 16 3.82 -10.08 -6.63
C ILE A 16 4.78 -9.80 -5.49
N LYS A 17 5.95 -9.26 -5.83
CA LYS A 17 6.94 -8.84 -4.86
C LYS A 17 6.61 -7.44 -4.35
N ILE A 18 6.44 -7.28 -3.05
CA ILE A 18 6.24 -6.00 -2.37
C ILE A 18 7.51 -5.63 -1.63
N ILE A 19 8.09 -4.48 -1.99
CA ILE A 19 9.37 -4.04 -1.47
C ILE A 19 9.22 -2.76 -0.68
N PHE A 20 9.67 -2.76 0.57
CA PHE A 20 9.70 -1.57 1.41
C PHE A 20 11.06 -0.88 1.31
N SER A 21 11.04 0.41 0.99
CA SER A 21 12.24 1.23 1.06
C SER A 21 12.72 1.33 2.53
N PRO A 22 14.03 1.49 2.78
CA PRO A 22 14.53 1.73 4.14
C PRO A 22 13.88 2.95 4.80
N HIS A 23 13.53 3.97 4.01
CA HIS A 23 12.82 5.15 4.48
C HIS A 23 11.38 4.81 4.92
N ALA A 24 10.65 3.97 4.18
CA ALA A 24 9.32 3.51 4.56
C ALA A 24 9.34 2.67 5.85
N LEU A 25 10.31 1.77 6.00
CA LEU A 25 10.49 0.97 7.22
C LEU A 25 10.79 1.85 8.44
N LYS A 26 11.71 2.80 8.30
CA LYS A 26 12.02 3.78 9.37
C LYS A 26 10.79 4.61 9.75
N ARG A 27 9.93 4.94 8.80
CA ARG A 27 8.66 5.64 9.05
C ARG A 27 7.65 4.75 9.79
N LEU A 28 7.56 3.47 9.45
CA LEU A 28 6.72 2.51 10.18
C LEU A 28 7.17 2.42 11.64
N GLU A 29 8.44 2.11 11.86
CA GLU A 29 9.03 1.92 13.19
C GLU A 29 8.92 3.18 14.06
N ASN A 30 9.29 4.35 13.52
CA ASN A 30 9.43 5.55 14.34
C ASN A 30 8.15 6.37 14.49
N ARG A 31 7.18 6.20 13.58
CA ARG A 31 6.04 7.12 13.48
C ARG A 31 4.69 6.43 13.58
N THR A 32 4.63 5.11 13.44
CA THR A 32 3.37 4.35 13.52
C THR A 32 3.53 3.16 14.47
N SER A 33 2.42 2.60 14.94
CA SER A 33 2.40 1.31 15.64
C SER A 33 2.12 0.14 14.68
N LEU A 34 2.30 0.38 13.37
CA LEU A 34 1.95 -0.58 12.32
C LEU A 34 3.17 -1.36 11.88
N MET A 35 2.93 -2.61 11.51
CA MET A 35 3.92 -3.49 10.92
C MET A 35 3.74 -3.55 9.39
N PRO A 36 4.78 -3.89 8.61
CA PRO A 36 4.68 -4.04 7.16
C PRO A 36 3.52 -4.93 6.72
N GLU A 37 3.22 -5.97 7.50
CA GLU A 37 2.14 -6.94 7.26
C GLU A 37 0.76 -6.26 7.24
N ASN A 38 0.56 -5.19 8.02
CA ASN A 38 -0.69 -4.41 7.94
C ASN A 38 -0.83 -3.74 6.56
N ILE A 39 0.26 -3.23 6.00
CA ILE A 39 0.29 -2.62 4.67
C ILE A 39 0.09 -3.68 3.57
N LEU A 40 0.67 -4.88 3.73
CA LEU A 40 0.43 -5.99 2.80
C LEU A 40 -1.06 -6.34 2.72
N GLN A 41 -1.74 -6.41 3.87
CA GLN A 41 -3.18 -6.63 3.94
C GLN A 41 -3.97 -5.51 3.25
N SER A 42 -3.55 -4.24 3.40
CA SER A 42 -4.16 -3.12 2.69
C SER A 42 -4.00 -3.23 1.18
N ILE A 43 -2.84 -3.68 0.70
CA ILE A 43 -2.58 -3.89 -0.74
C ILE A 43 -3.46 -5.05 -1.27
N GLN A 44 -3.54 -6.17 -0.55
CA GLN A 44 -4.43 -7.28 -0.90
C GLN A 44 -5.90 -6.86 -0.94
N ALA A 45 -6.38 -6.13 0.07
CA ALA A 45 -7.76 -5.66 0.11
C ALA A 45 -8.09 -4.65 -1.01
N THR A 46 -7.07 -3.99 -1.57
CA THR A 46 -7.23 -3.02 -2.68
C THR A 46 -6.81 -3.60 -4.03
N GLU A 47 -6.60 -4.91 -4.12
CA GLU A 47 -6.14 -5.63 -5.31
C GLU A 47 -6.93 -5.27 -6.57
N SER A 48 -8.27 -5.26 -6.48
CA SER A 48 -9.14 -4.92 -7.63
C SER A 48 -8.95 -3.48 -8.11
N LYS A 49 -8.69 -2.55 -7.19
CA LYS A 49 -8.51 -1.12 -7.46
C LYS A 49 -7.13 -0.80 -8.02
N ILE A 50 -6.07 -1.45 -7.52
CA ILE A 50 -4.70 -1.25 -7.99
C ILE A 50 -4.45 -2.01 -9.32
N LYS A 51 -5.30 -2.98 -9.70
CA LYS A 51 -5.13 -3.79 -10.94
C LYS A 51 -4.94 -2.95 -12.19
N LYS A 52 -5.74 -1.88 -12.36
CA LYS A 52 -5.65 -0.99 -13.53
C LYS A 52 -4.29 -0.30 -13.64
N LEU A 53 -3.65 -0.03 -12.50
CA LEU A 53 -2.36 0.65 -12.42
C LEU A 53 -1.19 -0.23 -12.86
N ARG A 54 -1.37 -1.56 -12.88
CA ARG A 54 -0.37 -2.53 -13.36
C ARG A 54 0.05 -2.28 -14.82
N LYS A 55 -0.80 -1.63 -15.63
CA LYS A 55 -0.49 -1.24 -17.01
C LYS A 55 0.36 0.04 -17.09
N HIS A 56 0.51 0.76 -15.98
CA HIS A 56 1.19 2.05 -15.90
C HIS A 56 2.38 1.97 -14.92
N LEU A 57 3.45 1.28 -15.35
CA LEU A 57 4.62 0.88 -14.55
C LEU A 57 5.52 2.03 -14.03
N LYS A 58 5.04 3.26 -14.06
CA LYS A 58 5.71 4.44 -13.48
C LYS A 58 4.75 5.33 -12.70
N THR A 59 3.46 4.99 -12.68
CA THR A 59 2.45 5.75 -11.97
C THR A 59 2.55 5.44 -10.48
N ARG A 60 2.89 6.48 -9.72
CA ARG A 60 2.80 6.44 -8.27
C ARG A 60 1.33 6.51 -7.89
N PHE A 61 0.95 5.69 -6.93
CA PHE A 61 -0.39 5.71 -6.37
C PHE A 61 -0.30 5.83 -4.85
N VAL A 62 -1.36 6.37 -4.27
CA VAL A 62 -1.47 6.52 -2.83
C VAL A 62 -2.64 5.69 -2.36
N VAL A 63 -2.39 4.81 -1.39
CA VAL A 63 -3.48 4.10 -0.73
C VAL A 63 -3.76 4.81 0.58
N PHE A 64 -5.02 5.20 0.77
CA PHE A 64 -5.53 5.74 2.01
C PHE A 64 -6.29 4.64 2.76
N ASP A 65 -5.71 4.18 3.86
CA ASP A 65 -6.34 3.19 4.73
C ASP A 65 -7.02 3.87 5.92
N HIS A 66 -8.35 4.03 5.84
CA HIS A 66 -9.16 4.64 6.91
C HIS A 66 -9.21 3.79 8.20
N VAL A 67 -8.91 2.50 8.11
CA VAL A 67 -8.95 1.57 9.25
C VAL A 67 -7.67 1.75 10.06
N LEU A 68 -6.54 1.78 9.36
CA LEU A 68 -5.23 2.01 9.95
C LEU A 68 -4.94 3.50 10.21
N LYS A 69 -5.78 4.40 9.72
CA LYS A 69 -5.59 5.87 9.74
C LYS A 69 -4.23 6.28 9.16
N THR A 70 -3.85 5.63 8.07
CA THR A 70 -2.55 5.82 7.41
C THR A 70 -2.70 5.93 5.91
N ALA A 71 -1.85 6.74 5.30
CA ALA A 71 -1.67 6.75 3.85
C ALA A 71 -0.26 6.28 3.50
N TYR A 72 -0.11 5.58 2.39
CA TYR A 72 1.20 5.20 1.89
C TYR A 72 1.29 5.40 0.38
N MET A 73 2.47 5.82 -0.07
CA MET A 73 2.77 5.97 -1.48
C MET A 73 3.49 4.72 -1.97
N ALA A 74 2.96 4.14 -3.04
CA ALA A 74 3.51 2.98 -3.70
C ALA A 74 3.60 3.20 -5.22
N VAL A 75 4.41 2.39 -5.89
CA VAL A 75 4.59 2.42 -7.34
C VAL A 75 4.79 1.00 -7.86
N PHE A 76 4.30 0.72 -9.05
CA PHE A 76 4.72 -0.49 -9.76
C PHE A 76 6.09 -0.25 -10.36
N ASP A 77 7.09 -1.04 -9.97
CA ASP A 77 8.43 -1.03 -10.59
C ASP A 77 8.40 -1.85 -11.90
N ASN A 78 7.62 -2.93 -11.90
CA ASN A 78 7.24 -3.73 -13.05
C ASN A 78 5.88 -4.42 -12.75
N PRO A 79 5.26 -5.17 -13.69
CA PRO A 79 3.94 -5.76 -13.46
C PRO A 79 3.87 -6.71 -12.27
N ASN A 80 5.01 -7.21 -11.79
CA ASN A 80 5.13 -8.21 -10.73
C ASN A 80 5.83 -7.66 -9.47
N THR A 81 6.09 -6.34 -9.41
CA THR A 81 6.77 -5.71 -8.28
C THR A 81 6.10 -4.39 -7.90
N ILE A 82 5.74 -4.23 -6.63
CA ILE A 82 5.26 -2.99 -6.02
C ILE A 82 6.31 -2.49 -5.03
N ALA A 83 6.75 -1.25 -5.17
CA ALA A 83 7.64 -0.60 -4.21
C ALA A 83 6.86 0.38 -3.33
N VAL A 84 6.91 0.19 -2.00
CA VAL A 84 6.39 1.12 -1.00
C VAL A 84 7.48 2.13 -0.66
N ILE A 85 7.26 3.39 -1.06
CA ILE A 85 8.28 4.44 -0.99
C ILE A 85 8.26 5.15 0.35
N THR A 86 7.07 5.51 0.84
CA THR A 86 6.91 6.28 2.08
C THR A 86 5.53 6.07 2.70
N ILE A 87 5.44 6.33 4.01
CA ILE A 87 4.25 6.10 4.83
C ILE A 87 3.98 7.38 5.66
N TYR A 88 2.71 7.76 5.69
CA TYR A 88 2.18 8.95 6.35
C TYR A 88 1.17 8.53 7.43
N LYS A 89 1.37 9.05 8.65
CA LYS A 89 0.44 8.89 9.77
C LYS A 89 -0.55 10.04 9.80
N ASN A 90 -1.80 9.78 10.18
CA ASN A 90 -2.84 10.80 10.34
C ASN A 90 -3.01 11.66 9.07
N ALA A 91 -2.75 11.07 7.90
CA ALA A 91 -2.95 11.78 6.66
C ALA A 91 -4.42 12.21 6.59
N SER A 92 -4.66 13.50 6.32
CA SER A 92 -5.97 14.00 5.93
C SER A 92 -6.08 13.87 4.41
N PRO A 93 -7.23 13.50 3.84
CA PRO A 93 -7.38 13.27 2.39
C PRO A 93 -7.26 14.52 1.51
N TRP A 94 -6.83 15.67 2.05
CA TRP A 94 -6.57 16.85 1.23
C TRP A 94 -5.24 16.68 0.49
N ILE A 95 -5.33 16.50 -0.83
CA ILE A 95 -4.17 16.38 -1.73
C ILE A 95 -4.43 17.27 -2.94
N GLU A 96 -3.57 18.26 -3.14
CA GLU A 96 -3.51 19.08 -4.35
C GLU A 96 -2.73 18.30 -5.43
N GLY A 97 -3.31 18.12 -6.61
CA GLY A 97 -2.63 17.50 -7.75
C GLY A 97 -2.51 15.97 -7.74
N GLY A 98 -3.62 15.26 -7.98
CA GLY A 98 -3.69 14.11 -8.91
C GLY A 98 -2.78 12.87 -8.78
N PRO A 99 -2.41 12.31 -7.61
CA PRO A 99 -2.10 10.88 -7.56
C PRO A 99 -3.38 10.06 -7.75
N ASP A 100 -3.29 8.85 -8.32
CA ASP A 100 -4.40 7.89 -8.25
C ASP A 100 -4.59 7.48 -6.78
N ILE A 101 -5.56 8.11 -6.11
CA ILE A 101 -5.89 7.83 -4.71
C ILE A 101 -6.81 6.62 -4.65
N ILE A 102 -6.34 5.57 -3.97
CA ILE A 102 -7.12 4.38 -3.72
C ILE A 102 -7.57 4.42 -2.27
N MET A 103 -8.86 4.74 -2.08
CA MET A 103 -9.46 4.82 -0.76
C MET A 103 -9.96 3.44 -0.31
N ARG A 104 -9.50 2.99 0.86
CA ARG A 104 -10.07 1.83 1.57
C ARG A 104 -10.98 2.29 2.69
N THR A 105 -12.26 1.93 2.64
CA THR A 105 -13.26 2.39 3.63
C THR A 105 -13.61 1.32 4.67
N LYS A 106 -14.16 1.72 5.82
CA LYS A 106 -14.63 0.78 6.87
C LYS A 106 -15.66 -0.25 6.37
N LYS A 107 -16.49 0.10 5.37
CA LYS A 107 -17.49 -0.82 4.80
C LYS A 107 -16.85 -2.00 4.07
N GLU A 108 -15.67 -1.82 3.47
CA GLU A 108 -14.97 -2.87 2.72
C GLU A 108 -14.39 -3.96 3.61
N LEU A 109 -14.26 -3.71 4.93
CA LEU A 109 -13.87 -4.74 5.90
C LEU A 109 -14.97 -5.78 6.11
N ARG A 110 -16.24 -5.36 6.23
CA ARG A 110 -17.35 -6.27 6.55
C ARG A 110 -17.59 -7.33 5.48
N ARG A 111 -17.22 -7.05 4.22
CA ARG A 111 -17.34 -8.02 3.12
C ARG A 111 -16.39 -9.23 3.21
N TYR A 112 -15.34 -9.14 4.03
CA TYR A 112 -14.33 -10.21 4.15
C TYR A 112 -14.23 -10.84 5.55
N VAL A 113 -14.93 -10.29 6.55
CA VAL A 113 -15.07 -10.88 7.91
C VAL A 113 -16.45 -11.54 8.08
N SER A 114 -17.23 -11.65 7.01
CA SER A 114 -18.50 -12.38 6.96
C SER A 114 -18.31 -13.69 6.18
N VAL A 115 -17.40 -14.55 6.65
CA VAL A 115 -17.31 -15.96 6.28
C VAL A 115 -17.03 -16.73 7.56
#